data_AF-A0A7J8MZZ1-F1
#
_entry.id   AF-A0A7J8MZZ1-F1
#
_cell.length_a   1.000
_cell.length_b   1.000
_cell.length_c   1.000
_cell.angle_alpha   90.00
_cell.angle_beta   90.00
_cell.angle_gamma   90.00
#
_symmetry.space_group_name_H-M   'P 1'
#
loop_
_entity.id
_entity.type
_entity.pdbx_description
1 polymer ?
#
loop_
_entity_poly.entity_id
_entity_poly.type
_entity_poly.pdbx_seq_one_letter_code
_entity_poly.pdbx_strand_id
1 'polypeptide(L)'
;THHQTIPKETALQALNTIIQLHFEKTLEKKRAIDLQKKELHKLFQLFFIFLALVFMAQAQSTRLQCRHCWAPITLLSLSHLIFYVSVAQTLRCINGFKYQRRCHKLTLGLATDKLREMKMRINNGEFVDGFGEEGEFEIHYQEPPETYFAKFKRNWALHFGFLILIYAFMVSSTVVLLCF
;
A
#
# COMPACT_ATOMS: atom_id res chain seq x y z
N THR A 1 -42.90 20.29 11.15
CA THR A 1 -41.63 19.56 10.96
C THR A 1 -41.88 18.11 11.29
N HIS A 2 -42.13 17.27 10.28
CA HIS A 2 -42.34 15.83 10.48
C HIS A 2 -40.98 15.18 10.75
N HIS A 3 -40.72 14.81 12.01
CA HIS A 3 -39.62 13.89 12.34
C HIS A 3 -39.99 12.51 11.79
N GLN A 4 -39.29 12.05 10.74
CA GLN A 4 -39.37 10.66 10.30
C GLN A 4 -38.60 9.79 11.29
N THR A 5 -39.32 9.20 12.24
CA THR A 5 -38.76 8.17 13.11
C THR A 5 -38.48 6.91 12.28
N ILE A 6 -37.20 6.62 12.03
CA ILE A 6 -36.78 5.39 11.34
C ILE A 6 -37.11 4.18 12.23
N PRO A 7 -37.80 3.14 11.72
CA PRO A 7 -38.06 1.93 12.49
C PRO A 7 -36.76 1.28 12.97
N LYS A 8 -36.72 0.83 14.22
CA LYS A 8 -35.53 0.28 14.89
C LYS A 8 -34.90 -0.88 14.12
N GLU A 9 -35.76 -1.72 13.54
CA GLU A 9 -35.37 -2.87 12.71
C GLU A 9 -34.68 -2.42 11.42
N THR A 10 -35.20 -1.36 10.78
CA THR A 10 -34.61 -0.75 9.58
C THR A 10 -33.23 -0.15 9.88
N ALA A 11 -33.08 0.49 11.05
CA ALA A 11 -31.81 1.08 11.49
C ALA A 11 -30.74 0.02 11.79
N LEU A 12 -31.12 -1.06 12.49
CA LEU A 12 -30.24 -2.21 12.75
C LEU A 12 -29.85 -2.94 11.46
N GLN A 13 -30.80 -3.11 10.54
CA GLN A 13 -30.54 -3.76 9.26
C GLN A 13 -29.58 -2.91 8.41
N ALA A 14 -29.79 -1.60 8.33
CA ALA A 14 -28.90 -0.68 7.61
C ALA A 14 -27.47 -0.74 8.15
N LEU A 15 -27.30 -0.74 9.47
CA LEU A 15 -25.99 -0.78 10.10
C LEU A 15 -25.24 -2.10 9.84
N ASN A 16 -25.96 -3.24 9.89
CA ASN A 16 -25.40 -4.54 9.53
C ASN A 16 -24.95 -4.58 8.05
N THR A 17 -25.74 -3.99 7.13
CA THR A 17 -25.37 -3.87 5.72
C THR A 17 -24.11 -3.03 5.54
N ILE A 18 -23.97 -1.91 6.24
CA ILE A 18 -22.78 -1.05 6.17
C ILE A 18 -21.53 -1.78 6.69
N ILE A 19 -21.66 -2.52 7.80
CA ILE A 19 -20.59 -3.36 8.36
C ILE A 19 -20.15 -4.41 7.33
N GLN A 20 -21.10 -5.13 6.73
CA GLN A 20 -20.80 -6.15 5.72
C GLN A 20 -20.08 -5.55 4.51
N LEU A 21 -20.54 -4.40 4.02
CA LEU A 21 -19.94 -3.69 2.89
C LEU A 21 -18.48 -3.29 3.18
N HIS A 22 -18.21 -2.66 4.33
CA HIS A 22 -16.84 -2.23 4.67
C HIS A 22 -15.90 -3.40 4.99
N PHE A 23 -16.43 -4.49 5.51
CA PHE A 23 -15.69 -5.73 5.68
C PHE A 23 -15.27 -6.32 4.32
N GLU A 24 -16.19 -6.42 3.36
CA GLU A 24 -15.91 -6.89 2.01
C GLU A 24 -14.88 -6.00 1.32
N LYS A 25 -15.07 -4.67 1.34
CA LYS A 25 -14.09 -3.71 0.82
C LYS A 25 -12.71 -3.85 1.48
N THR A 26 -12.66 -4.13 2.78
CA THR A 26 -11.40 -4.37 3.50
C THR A 26 -10.69 -5.62 2.97
N LEU A 27 -11.42 -6.70 2.67
CA LEU A 27 -10.88 -7.92 2.10
C LEU A 27 -10.42 -7.72 0.65
N GLU A 28 -11.22 -7.05 -0.18
CA GLU A 28 -10.85 -6.68 -1.55
C GLU A 28 -9.53 -5.91 -1.58
N LYS A 29 -9.40 -4.86 -0.76
CA LYS A 29 -8.17 -4.05 -0.70
C LYS A 29 -6.98 -4.85 -0.17
N LYS A 30 -7.20 -5.79 0.76
CA LYS A 30 -6.14 -6.71 1.20
C LYS A 30 -5.64 -7.57 0.03
N ARG A 31 -6.55 -8.18 -0.74
CA ARG A 31 -6.18 -8.99 -1.92
C ARG A 31 -5.42 -8.15 -2.96
N ALA A 32 -5.87 -6.92 -3.23
CA ALA A 32 -5.18 -6.01 -4.14
C ALA A 32 -3.75 -5.65 -3.67
N ILE A 33 -3.58 -5.39 -2.37
CA ILE A 33 -2.24 -5.17 -1.77
C ILE A 33 -1.35 -6.39 -1.97
N ASP A 34 -1.86 -7.59 -1.70
CA ASP A 34 -1.07 -8.82 -1.77
C ASP A 34 -0.70 -9.16 -3.22
N LEU A 35 -1.57 -8.86 -4.19
CA LEU A 35 -1.25 -8.96 -5.62
C LEU A 35 -0.11 -7.99 -5.99
N GLN A 36 -0.21 -6.72 -5.62
CA GLN A 36 0.82 -5.72 -5.92
C GLN A 36 2.17 -6.04 -5.26
N LYS A 37 2.18 -6.64 -4.07
CA LYS A 37 3.41 -7.14 -3.43
C LYS A 37 4.05 -8.28 -4.21
N LYS A 38 3.24 -9.20 -4.78
CA LYS A 38 3.76 -10.27 -5.64
C LYS A 38 4.39 -9.70 -6.90
N GLU A 39 3.75 -8.72 -7.54
CA GLU A 39 4.31 -8.03 -8.70
C GLU A 39 5.61 -7.31 -8.34
N LEU A 40 5.64 -6.62 -7.20
CA LEU A 40 6.87 -6.01 -6.70
C LEU A 40 7.99 -7.05 -6.54
N HIS A 41 7.70 -8.21 -5.94
CA HIS A 41 8.68 -9.28 -5.77
C HIS A 41 9.20 -9.81 -7.11
N LYS A 42 8.32 -10.02 -8.09
CA LYS A 42 8.71 -10.42 -9.46
C LYS A 42 9.62 -9.38 -10.12
N LEU A 43 9.32 -8.09 -9.97
CA LEU A 43 10.19 -7.02 -10.48
C LEU A 43 11.59 -7.09 -9.86
N PHE A 44 11.69 -7.27 -8.54
CA PHE A 44 12.97 -7.45 -7.87
C PHE A 44 13.72 -8.69 -8.38
N GLN A 45 13.04 -9.83 -8.52
CA GLN A 45 13.65 -11.06 -9.04
C GLN A 45 14.20 -10.86 -10.45
N LEU A 46 13.40 -10.30 -11.36
CA LEU A 46 13.81 -10.04 -12.74
C LEU A 46 15.00 -9.08 -12.79
N PHE A 47 14.98 -8.03 -11.97
CA PHE A 47 16.07 -7.08 -11.87
C PHE A 47 17.37 -7.73 -11.37
N PHE A 48 17.33 -8.52 -10.31
CA PHE A 48 18.52 -9.21 -9.81
C PHE A 48 19.06 -10.27 -10.77
N ILE A 49 18.18 -10.99 -11.47
CA ILE A 49 18.59 -11.91 -12.54
C ILE A 49 19.30 -11.14 -13.66
N PHE A 50 18.74 -10.01 -14.09
CA PHE A 50 19.36 -9.14 -15.09
C PHE A 50 20.74 -8.65 -14.63
N LEU A 51 20.87 -8.17 -13.40
CA LEU A 51 22.16 -7.73 -12.85
C LEU A 51 23.18 -8.88 -12.81
N ALA A 52 22.77 -10.08 -12.38
CA ALA A 52 23.64 -11.24 -12.33
C ALA A 52 24.15 -11.65 -13.73
N LEU A 53 23.27 -11.64 -14.74
CA LEU A 53 23.63 -11.93 -16.13
C LEU A 53 24.61 -10.89 -16.70
N VAL A 54 24.34 -9.61 -16.47
CA VAL A 54 25.23 -8.52 -16.90
C VAL A 54 26.60 -8.64 -16.24
N PHE A 55 26.64 -8.94 -14.95
CA PHE A 55 27.89 -9.11 -14.22
C PHE A 55 28.68 -10.33 -14.69
N MET A 56 28.00 -11.47 -14.90
CA MET A 56 28.61 -12.69 -15.43
C MET A 56 29.19 -12.46 -16.83
N ALA A 57 28.45 -11.76 -17.70
CA ALA A 57 28.91 -11.43 -19.04
C ALA A 57 30.15 -10.52 -19.02
N GLN A 58 30.23 -9.57 -18.09
CA GLN A 58 31.41 -8.72 -17.91
C GLN A 58 32.60 -9.55 -17.41
N ALA A 59 32.41 -10.38 -16.39
CA ALA A 59 33.48 -11.16 -15.77
C ALA A 59 34.08 -12.23 -16.70
N GLN A 60 33.30 -12.75 -17.66
CA GLN A 60 33.77 -13.77 -18.61
C GLN A 60 34.30 -13.19 -19.93
N SER A 61 34.14 -11.89 -20.17
CA SER A 61 34.49 -11.31 -21.46
C SER A 61 35.98 -11.03 -21.56
N THR A 62 36.63 -11.61 -22.57
CA THR A 62 38.02 -11.29 -22.94
C THR A 62 38.12 -10.12 -23.94
N ARG A 63 36.97 -9.64 -24.45
CA ARG A 63 36.90 -8.57 -25.47
C ARG A 63 36.54 -7.21 -24.90
N LEU A 64 35.77 -7.18 -23.81
CA LEU A 64 35.46 -5.93 -23.14
C LEU A 64 36.73 -5.40 -22.45
N GLN A 65 36.92 -4.09 -22.54
CA GLN A 65 38.09 -3.38 -22.01
C GLN A 65 37.61 -2.07 -21.40
N CYS A 66 38.48 -1.36 -20.70
CA CYS A 66 38.15 -0.10 -20.02
C CYS A 66 37.49 0.94 -20.94
N ARG A 67 37.93 1.05 -22.21
CA ARG A 67 37.31 1.94 -23.21
C ARG A 67 35.82 1.64 -23.45
N HIS A 68 35.39 0.40 -23.21
CA HIS A 68 34.01 -0.04 -23.37
C HIS A 68 33.16 0.13 -22.11
N CYS A 69 33.70 0.63 -20.99
CA CYS A 69 32.99 0.70 -19.70
C CYS A 69 31.71 1.56 -19.75
N TRP A 70 31.65 2.56 -20.64
CA TRP A 70 30.49 3.43 -20.79
C TRP A 70 29.23 2.66 -21.20
N ALA A 71 29.34 1.61 -22.01
CA ALA A 71 28.21 0.82 -22.48
C ALA A 71 27.52 0.03 -21.34
N PRO A 72 28.22 -0.82 -20.55
CA PRO A 72 27.63 -1.48 -19.40
C PRO A 72 27.19 -0.49 -18.32
N ILE A 73 27.91 0.60 -18.08
CA ILE A 73 27.48 1.63 -17.12
C ILE A 73 26.16 2.29 -17.57
N THR A 74 26.04 2.64 -18.85
CA THR A 74 24.81 3.24 -19.40
C THR A 74 23.64 2.25 -19.31
N LEU A 75 23.86 0.99 -19.69
CA LEU A 75 22.85 -0.06 -19.58
C LEU A 75 22.41 -0.28 -18.13
N LEU A 76 23.36 -0.37 -17.20
CA LEU A 76 23.06 -0.50 -15.76
C LEU A 76 22.29 0.70 -15.24
N SER A 77 22.68 1.92 -15.63
CA SER A 77 22.01 3.17 -15.23
C SER A 77 20.57 3.21 -15.72
N LEU A 78 20.34 2.88 -17.00
CA LEU A 78 19.00 2.85 -17.58
C LEU A 78 18.12 1.79 -16.89
N SER A 79 18.65 0.58 -16.67
CA SER A 79 17.93 -0.48 -15.96
C SER A 79 17.57 -0.08 -14.52
N HIS A 80 18.47 0.58 -13.80
CA HIS A 80 18.18 1.08 -12.45
C HIS A 80 17.11 2.18 -12.47
N LEU A 81 17.13 3.07 -13.46
CA LEU A 81 16.11 4.11 -13.61
C LEU A 81 14.73 3.51 -13.87
N ILE A 82 14.63 2.58 -14.83
CA ILE A 82 13.38 1.89 -15.16
C ILE A 82 12.86 1.11 -13.93
N PHE A 83 13.76 0.38 -13.26
CA PHE A 83 13.42 -0.36 -12.04
C PHE A 83 12.92 0.57 -10.93
N TYR A 84 13.62 1.68 -10.70
CA TYR A 84 13.24 2.68 -9.71
C TYR A 84 11.83 3.25 -9.98
N VAL A 85 11.55 3.67 -11.22
CA VAL A 85 10.24 4.21 -11.59
C VAL A 85 9.14 3.16 -11.36
N SER A 86 9.41 1.91 -11.77
CA SER A 86 8.46 0.80 -11.64
C SER A 86 8.15 0.51 -10.17
N VAL A 87 9.17 0.38 -9.32
CA VAL A 87 9.02 0.18 -7.87
C VAL A 87 8.31 1.36 -7.21
N ALA A 88 8.65 2.60 -7.59
CA ALA A 88 8.01 3.79 -7.03
C ALA A 88 6.51 3.82 -7.37
N GLN A 89 6.12 3.47 -8.60
CA GLN A 89 4.72 3.36 -8.99
C GLN A 89 3.99 2.26 -8.20
N THR A 90 4.53 1.04 -8.15
CA THR A 90 3.93 -0.07 -7.41
C THR A 90 3.79 0.25 -5.92
N LEU A 91 4.79 0.90 -5.31
CA LEU A 91 4.74 1.32 -3.91
C LEU A 91 3.70 2.40 -3.65
N ARG A 92 3.53 3.37 -4.56
CA ARG A 92 2.43 4.35 -4.46
C ARG A 92 1.07 3.66 -4.49
N CYS A 93 0.86 2.69 -5.39
CA CYS A 93 -0.37 1.91 -5.44
C CYS A 93 -0.61 1.11 -4.14
N ILE A 94 0.43 0.40 -3.64
CA ILE A 94 0.35 -0.34 -2.38
C ILE A 94 -0.01 0.58 -1.21
N ASN A 95 0.63 1.75 -1.11
CA ASN A 95 0.38 2.70 -0.04
C ASN A 95 -1.02 3.30 -0.12
N GLY A 96 -1.51 3.61 -1.34
CA GLY A 96 -2.89 4.03 -1.57
C GLY A 96 -3.91 2.98 -1.13
N PHE A 97 -3.69 1.71 -1.48
CA PHE A 97 -4.58 0.63 -1.02
C PHE A 97 -4.47 0.37 0.48
N LYS A 98 -3.28 0.50 1.09
CA LYS A 98 -3.12 0.41 2.54
C LYS A 98 -3.88 1.52 3.26
N TYR A 99 -3.85 2.74 2.72
CA TYR A 99 -4.61 3.87 3.23
C TYR A 99 -6.11 3.59 3.16
N GLN A 100 -6.63 3.28 1.96
CA GLN A 100 -8.06 2.96 1.77
C GLN A 100 -8.53 1.81 2.67
N ARG A 101 -7.71 0.75 2.79
CA ARG A 101 -7.99 -0.37 3.70
C ARG A 101 -8.05 0.07 5.16
N ARG A 102 -7.18 0.98 5.59
CA ARG A 102 -7.19 1.50 6.96
C ARG A 102 -8.44 2.34 7.22
N CYS A 103 -8.86 3.18 6.27
CA CYS A 103 -10.12 3.94 6.39
C CYS A 103 -11.31 2.99 6.54
N HIS A 104 -11.46 2.00 5.65
CA HIS A 104 -12.53 1.00 5.77
C HIS A 104 -12.49 0.24 7.09
N LYS A 105 -11.29 -0.04 7.63
CA LYS A 105 -11.15 -0.69 8.94
C LYS A 105 -11.61 0.23 10.09
N LEU A 106 -11.33 1.52 10.03
CA LEU A 106 -11.74 2.50 11.04
C LEU A 106 -13.26 2.70 10.98
N THR A 107 -13.82 2.92 9.79
CA THR A 107 -15.26 3.02 9.55
C THR A 107 -16.02 1.78 10.01
N LEU A 108 -15.48 0.59 9.72
CA LEU A 108 -16.03 -0.69 10.21
C LEU A 108 -16.04 -0.78 11.74
N GLY A 109 -14.97 -0.32 12.40
CA GLY A 109 -14.89 -0.26 13.86
C GLY A 109 -15.97 0.63 14.45
N LEU A 110 -16.09 1.86 13.94
CA LEU A 110 -17.10 2.81 14.36
C LEU A 110 -18.53 2.28 14.15
N ALA A 111 -18.81 1.66 13.00
CA ALA A 111 -20.11 1.05 12.72
C ALA A 111 -20.43 -0.10 13.68
N THR A 112 -19.42 -0.91 14.03
CA THR A 112 -19.56 -2.02 14.99
C THR A 112 -19.80 -1.51 16.41
N ASP A 113 -19.12 -0.45 16.81
CA ASP A 113 -19.29 0.18 18.13
C ASP A 113 -20.70 0.80 18.27
N LYS A 114 -21.15 1.53 17.24
CA LYS A 114 -22.54 2.05 17.15
C LYS A 114 -23.58 0.92 17.22
N LEU A 115 -23.32 -0.22 16.56
CA LEU A 115 -24.23 -1.39 16.60
C LEU A 115 -24.32 -1.95 18.01
N ARG A 116 -23.18 -2.05 18.70
CA ARG A 116 -23.10 -2.54 20.07
C ARG A 116 -23.83 -1.61 21.04
N GLU A 117 -23.62 -0.32 20.93
CA GLU A 117 -24.28 0.70 21.75
C GLU A 117 -25.80 0.67 21.55
N MET A 118 -26.27 0.63 20.30
CA MET A 118 -27.69 0.52 19.98
C MET A 118 -28.32 -0.73 20.59
N LYS A 119 -27.65 -1.88 20.47
CA LYS A 119 -28.14 -3.14 21.05
C LYS A 119 -28.20 -3.09 22.58
N MET A 120 -27.25 -2.41 23.23
CA MET A 120 -27.27 -2.19 24.69
C MET A 120 -28.42 -1.29 25.12
N ARG A 121 -28.63 -0.15 24.44
CA ARG A 121 -29.76 0.77 24.72
C ARG A 121 -31.11 0.09 24.53
N ILE A 122 -31.26 -0.77 23.49
CA ILE A 122 -32.47 -1.59 23.29
C ILE A 122 -32.70 -2.53 24.47
N ASN A 123 -31.65 -3.23 24.92
CA ASN A 123 -31.74 -4.20 26.01
C ASN A 123 -32.07 -3.56 27.38
N ASN A 124 -31.67 -2.30 27.58
CA ASN A 124 -31.94 -1.53 28.79
C ASN A 124 -33.32 -0.84 28.80
N GLY A 125 -34.11 -0.95 27.73
CA GLY A 125 -35.46 -0.36 27.66
C GLY A 125 -35.50 1.17 27.49
N GLU A 126 -34.35 1.84 27.33
CA GLU A 126 -34.23 3.31 27.16
C GLU A 126 -34.68 3.82 25.77
N PHE A 127 -35.21 2.94 24.92
CA PHE A 127 -35.49 3.23 23.52
C PHE A 127 -36.92 3.78 23.30
N VAL A 128 -37.40 4.64 24.19
CA VAL A 128 -38.79 5.14 24.19
C VAL A 128 -38.90 6.64 23.92
N ASP A 129 -37.86 7.44 24.13
CA ASP A 129 -37.95 8.89 23.92
C ASP A 129 -36.87 9.41 22.96
N GLY A 130 -37.32 9.94 21.81
CA GLY A 130 -36.51 10.81 20.94
C GLY A 130 -35.27 10.18 20.27
N PHE A 131 -35.42 9.10 19.50
CA PHE A 131 -34.39 8.74 18.51
C PHE A 131 -34.62 9.53 17.22
N GLY A 132 -33.86 10.60 17.01
CA GLY A 132 -34.05 11.44 15.83
C GLY A 132 -33.14 12.65 15.74
N GLU A 133 -31.84 12.44 15.59
CA GLU A 133 -31.08 13.30 14.68
C GLU A 133 -30.58 12.42 13.53
N GLU A 134 -30.93 12.79 12.30
CA GLU A 134 -30.49 12.14 11.05
C GLU A 134 -28.95 12.05 10.95
N GLY A 135 -28.20 12.80 11.77
CA GLY A 135 -26.74 12.73 11.87
C GLY A 135 -26.18 11.63 12.81
N GLU A 136 -26.97 11.02 13.69
CA GLU A 136 -26.44 10.01 14.64
C GLU A 136 -26.16 8.66 13.95
N PHE A 137 -26.79 8.42 12.79
CA PHE A 137 -26.60 7.24 11.94
C PHE A 137 -25.61 7.44 10.80
N GLU A 138 -25.16 8.68 10.59
CA GLU A 138 -24.20 8.98 9.54
C GLU A 138 -22.80 8.53 10.00
N ILE A 139 -22.33 7.43 9.44
CA ILE A 139 -20.96 6.97 9.69
C ILE A 139 -20.03 7.87 8.88
N HIS A 140 -19.48 8.89 9.53
CA HIS A 140 -18.49 9.76 8.91
C HIS A 140 -17.26 8.95 8.48
N TYR A 141 -16.74 9.26 7.29
CA TYR A 141 -15.55 8.59 6.78
C TYR A 141 -14.36 8.91 7.69
N GLN A 142 -13.77 7.88 8.30
CA GLN A 142 -12.67 8.09 9.24
C GLN A 142 -11.33 8.00 8.51
N GLU A 143 -10.59 9.11 8.53
CA GLU A 143 -9.25 9.15 7.97
C GLU A 143 -8.18 8.77 9.02
N PRO A 144 -7.15 8.00 8.63
CA PRO A 144 -5.97 7.77 9.46
C PRO A 144 -5.27 9.10 9.79
N PRO A 145 -4.67 9.24 10.99
CA PRO A 145 -3.91 10.43 11.33
C PRO A 145 -2.70 10.60 10.41
N GLU A 146 -2.27 11.85 10.18
CA GLU A 146 -1.17 12.18 9.26
C GLU A 146 0.15 11.45 9.58
N THR A 147 0.38 11.12 10.85
CA THR A 147 1.53 10.32 11.32
C THR A 147 1.60 8.93 10.66
N TYR A 148 0.47 8.39 10.18
CA TYR A 148 0.40 7.14 9.43
C TYR A 148 1.16 7.23 8.10
N PHE A 149 1.09 8.38 7.41
CA PHE A 149 1.82 8.61 6.16
C PHE A 149 3.33 8.76 6.35
N ALA A 150 3.75 9.37 7.46
CA ALA A 150 5.17 9.54 7.79
C ALA A 150 5.92 8.19 7.86
N LYS A 151 5.25 7.13 8.33
CA LYS A 151 5.79 5.76 8.35
C LYS A 151 6.13 5.24 6.95
N PHE A 152 5.28 5.50 5.96
CA PHE A 152 5.52 5.08 4.58
C PHE A 152 6.67 5.86 3.94
N LYS A 153 6.75 7.17 4.20
CA LYS A 153 7.84 8.03 3.70
C LYS A 153 9.20 7.57 4.23
N ARG A 154 9.29 7.26 5.53
CA ARG A 154 10.54 6.74 6.14
C ARG A 154 10.95 5.39 5.56
N ASN A 155 9.99 4.47 5.41
CA ASN A 155 10.28 3.15 4.83
C ASN A 155 10.73 3.26 3.36
N TRP A 156 10.16 4.20 2.61
CA TRP A 156 10.56 4.47 1.22
C TRP A 156 11.98 5.04 1.12
N ALA A 157 12.37 5.94 2.02
CA ALA A 157 13.73 6.48 2.07
C ALA A 157 14.80 5.39 2.26
N LEU A 158 14.52 4.37 3.08
CA LEU A 158 15.41 3.22 3.26
C LEU A 158 15.57 2.40 1.97
N HIS A 159 14.47 2.12 1.27
CA HIS A 159 14.52 1.40 -0.01
C HIS A 159 15.28 2.20 -1.08
N PHE A 160 15.14 3.52 -1.09
CA PHE A 160 15.87 4.39 -1.99
C PHE A 160 17.37 4.39 -1.69
N GLY A 161 17.77 4.46 -0.42
CA GLY A 161 19.17 4.35 -0.02
C GLY A 161 19.79 3.02 -0.45
N PHE A 162 19.07 1.91 -0.24
CA PHE A 162 19.50 0.58 -0.71
C PHE A 162 19.71 0.52 -2.22
N LEU A 163 18.83 1.14 -3.01
CA LEU A 163 18.94 1.22 -4.47
C LEU A 163 20.18 2.00 -4.92
N ILE A 164 20.49 3.13 -4.26
CA ILE A 164 21.70 3.91 -4.54
C ILE A 164 22.95 3.09 -4.22
N LEU A 165 22.96 2.38 -3.10
CA LEU A 165 24.10 1.54 -2.71
C LEU A 165 24.35 0.42 -3.73
N ILE A 166 23.31 -0.27 -4.19
CA ILE A 166 23.44 -1.27 -5.26
C ILE A 166 23.99 -0.63 -6.53
N TYR A 167 23.44 0.50 -6.95
CA TYR A 167 23.89 1.19 -8.15
C TYR A 167 25.38 1.56 -8.07
N ALA A 168 25.82 2.15 -6.96
CA ALA A 168 27.21 2.52 -6.73
C ALA A 168 28.13 1.28 -6.72
N PHE A 169 27.69 0.19 -6.10
CA PHE A 169 28.42 -1.08 -6.11
C PHE A 169 28.57 -1.61 -7.53
N MET A 170 27.48 -1.67 -8.30
CA MET A 170 27.50 -2.20 -9.68
C MET A 170 28.41 -1.36 -10.59
N VAL A 171 28.33 -0.03 -10.53
CA VAL A 171 29.21 0.85 -11.31
C VAL A 171 30.67 0.64 -10.91
N SER A 172 30.96 0.59 -9.61
CA SER A 172 32.32 0.36 -9.11
C SER A 172 32.88 -0.98 -9.59
N SER A 173 32.09 -2.05 -9.48
CA SER A 173 32.52 -3.38 -9.93
C SER A 173 32.72 -3.46 -11.45
N THR A 174 31.88 -2.78 -12.25
CA THR A 174 32.07 -2.68 -13.70
C THR A 174 33.39 -1.97 -14.05
N VAL A 175 33.74 -0.90 -13.33
CA VAL A 175 35.04 -0.23 -13.52
C VAL A 175 36.18 -1.15 -13.14
N VAL A 176 36.10 -1.83 -11.98
CA VAL A 176 37.15 -2.76 -11.53
C VAL A 176 37.35 -3.89 -12.54
N LEU A 177 36.30 -4.56 -12.99
CA LEU A 177 36.42 -5.70 -13.92
C LEU A 177 36.94 -5.34 -15.32
N LEU A 178 36.72 -4.10 -15.77
CA LEU A 178 37.06 -3.70 -17.13
C LEU A 178 38.34 -2.87 -17.22
N CYS A 179 38.75 -2.22 -16.13
CA CYS A 179 39.87 -1.29 -16.11
C CYS A 179 41.07 -1.77 -15.28
N PHE A 180 40.94 -2.85 -14.50
CA PHE A 180 42.00 -3.46 -13.71
C PHE A 180 42.01 -4.98 -13.93
#